data_AF-A0A928T295-F1
#
_entry.id   AF-A0A928T295-F1
#
_cell.length_a   1.000
_cell.length_b   1.000
_cell.length_c   1.000
_cell.angle_alpha   90.00
_cell.angle_beta   90.00
_cell.angle_gamma   90.00
#
_symmetry.space_group_name_H-M   'P 1'
#
loop_
_entity.id
_entity.type
_entity.pdbx_description
1 polymer ?
#
loop_
_entity_poly.entity_id
_entity_poly.type
_entity_poly.pdbx_seq_one_letter_code
_entity_poly.pdbx_strand_id
1 'polypeptide(L)'
;MKARFALTGLLTSLVNLALHSLVYFLLLKQFFAAHPAGTEEFQRQLVKGPDHMVLWALALSALAFGYFITTVVHWSGAKNWSGGLRAGAIMGTLFWAGVNFGLYASSNNFSLAGTLADLACSALCMTLSAGFAAWLLHSGQRPHEATTRREPVMTTLT
;
A
#
# COMPACT_ATOMS: atom_id res chain seq x y z
N MET A 1 -21.60 2.45 2.66
CA MET A 1 -20.18 2.85 2.74
C MET A 1 -20.08 4.37 2.69
N LYS A 2 -19.30 5.01 3.56
CA LYS A 2 -19.20 6.50 3.62
C LYS A 2 -18.40 7.00 2.41
N ALA A 3 -18.86 8.05 1.71
CA ALA A 3 -18.23 8.59 0.49
C ALA A 3 -16.72 8.87 0.64
N ARG A 4 -16.29 9.30 1.83
CA ARG A 4 -14.88 9.50 2.19
C ARG A 4 -14.02 8.25 2.05
N PHE A 5 -14.55 7.08 2.42
CA PHE A 5 -13.82 5.81 2.31
C PHE A 5 -13.59 5.46 0.84
N ALA A 6 -14.63 5.58 0.00
CA ALA A 6 -14.52 5.34 -1.44
C ALA A 6 -13.52 6.30 -2.11
N LEU A 7 -13.61 7.60 -1.79
CA LEU A 7 -12.65 8.59 -2.29
C LEU A 7 -11.21 8.30 -1.82
N THR A 8 -11.04 7.90 -0.55
CA THR A 8 -9.71 7.54 -0.03
C THR A 8 -9.15 6.30 -0.72
N GLY A 9 -9.98 5.28 -0.98
CA GLY A 9 -9.61 4.10 -1.76
C GLY A 9 -9.08 4.48 -3.14
N LEU A 10 -9.85 5.29 -3.88
CA LEU A 10 -9.46 5.76 -5.21
C LEU A 10 -8.15 6.55 -5.21
N LEU A 11 -8.00 7.52 -4.29
CA LEU A 11 -6.79 8.33 -4.22
C LEU A 11 -5.58 7.51 -3.76
N THR A 12 -5.77 6.55 -2.85
CA THR A 12 -4.72 5.62 -2.42
C THR A 12 -4.28 4.72 -3.57
N SER A 13 -5.19 4.29 -4.46
CA SER A 13 -4.84 3.54 -5.66
C SER A 13 -3.91 4.32 -6.58
N LEU A 14 -4.21 5.61 -6.80
CA LEU A 14 -3.37 6.48 -7.62
C LEU A 14 -2.00 6.71 -6.99
N VAL A 15 -1.96 6.99 -5.69
CA VAL A 15 -0.70 7.18 -4.94
C VAL A 15 0.15 5.92 -4.97
N ASN A 16 -0.44 4.76 -4.70
CA ASN A 16 0.29 3.49 -4.68
C ASN A 16 0.82 3.14 -6.08
N LEU A 17 0.01 3.31 -7.12
CA LEU A 17 0.43 3.09 -8.51
C LEU A 17 1.59 4.03 -8.89
N ALA A 18 1.50 5.32 -8.53
CA ALA A 18 2.54 6.30 -8.83
C ALA A 18 3.85 5.96 -8.09
N LEU A 19 3.78 5.58 -6.81
CA LEU A 19 4.95 5.18 -6.02
C LEU A 19 5.63 3.94 -6.60
N HIS A 20 4.87 2.88 -6.88
CA HIS A 20 5.43 1.68 -7.50
C HIS A 20 6.03 1.96 -8.87
N SER A 21 5.36 2.78 -9.70
CA SER A 21 5.88 3.16 -11.02
C SER A 21 7.20 3.93 -10.88
N LEU A 22 7.25 4.92 -9.97
CA LEU A 22 8.44 5.72 -9.71
C LEU A 22 9.61 4.85 -9.24
N VAL A 23 9.38 3.99 -8.23
CA VAL A 23 10.39 3.09 -7.70
C VAL A 23 10.86 2.09 -8.74
N TYR A 24 9.95 1.60 -9.58
CA TYR A 24 10.31 0.72 -10.69
C TYR A 24 11.26 1.42 -11.67
N PHE A 25 10.90 2.60 -12.18
CA PHE A 25 11.70 3.28 -13.19
C PHE A 25 13.02 3.85 -12.65
N LEU A 26 13.07 4.28 -11.39
CA LEU A 26 14.28 4.85 -10.79
C LEU A 26 15.25 3.80 -10.23
N LEU A 27 14.75 2.67 -9.73
CA LEU A 27 15.57 1.70 -8.99
C LEU A 27 15.44 0.29 -9.57
N LEU A 28 14.24 -0.31 -9.52
CA LEU A 28 14.10 -1.76 -9.76
C LEU A 28 14.40 -2.17 -11.21
N LYS A 29 14.04 -1.33 -12.21
CA LYS A 29 14.27 -1.65 -13.62
C LYS A 29 15.74 -1.94 -13.92
N GLN A 30 16.64 -1.08 -13.45
CA GLN A 30 18.08 -1.27 -13.63
C GLN A 30 18.60 -2.42 -12.76
N PHE A 31 18.09 -2.54 -11.53
CA PHE A 31 18.49 -3.59 -10.61
C PHE A 31 18.18 -5.00 -11.14
N PHE A 32 16.98 -5.22 -11.70
CA PHE A 32 16.59 -6.49 -12.30
C PHE A 32 17.39 -6.81 -13.55
N ALA A 33 17.73 -5.81 -14.37
CA ALA A 33 18.60 -6.01 -15.52
C ALA A 33 20.02 -6.44 -15.11
N ALA A 34 20.52 -5.94 -13.97
CA ALA A 34 21.83 -6.33 -13.43
C ALA A 34 21.83 -7.68 -12.68
N HIS A 35 20.66 -8.16 -12.26
CA HIS A 35 20.51 -9.43 -11.52
C HIS A 35 19.42 -10.32 -12.13
N PRO A 36 19.57 -10.73 -13.41
CA PRO A 36 18.53 -11.47 -14.12
C PRO A 36 18.30 -12.85 -13.48
N ALA A 37 17.05 -13.33 -13.50
CA ALA A 37 16.70 -14.65 -12.98
C ALA A 37 17.00 -15.79 -13.97
N GLY A 38 17.35 -15.48 -15.21
CA GLY A 38 17.64 -16.42 -16.29
C GLY A 38 18.16 -15.72 -17.54
N THR A 39 18.21 -16.43 -18.67
CA THR A 39 18.63 -15.82 -19.95
C THR A 39 17.62 -14.79 -20.43
N GLU A 40 18.06 -13.89 -21.31
CA GLU A 40 17.20 -12.84 -21.85
C GLU A 40 15.98 -13.40 -22.61
N GLU A 41 16.18 -14.47 -23.38
CA GLU A 41 15.10 -15.14 -24.13
C GLU A 41 14.02 -15.68 -23.20
N PHE A 42 14.43 -16.25 -22.05
CA PHE A 42 13.50 -16.76 -21.05
C PHE A 42 12.74 -15.61 -20.36
N GLN A 43 13.42 -14.51 -20.03
CA GLN A 43 12.78 -13.34 -19.41
C GLN A 43 11.70 -12.72 -20.30
N ARG A 44 11.90 -12.70 -21.64
CA ARG A 44 10.90 -12.20 -22.60
C ARG A 44 9.61 -13.02 -22.61
N GLN A 45 9.63 -14.27 -22.15
CA GLN A 45 8.43 -15.11 -22.04
C GLN A 45 7.64 -14.81 -20.75
N LEU A 46 8.30 -14.30 -19.72
CA LEU A 46 7.72 -14.04 -18.41
C LEU A 46 7.11 -12.65 -18.28
N VAL A 47 7.72 -11.64 -18.90
CA VAL A 47 7.35 -10.23 -18.72
C VAL A 47 6.85 -9.66 -20.04
N LYS A 48 5.62 -9.15 -20.05
CA LYS A 48 5.07 -8.42 -21.21
C LYS A 48 5.85 -7.12 -21.42
N GLY A 49 6.27 -6.87 -22.66
CA GLY A 49 6.86 -5.59 -23.05
C GLY A 49 5.85 -4.43 -22.91
N PRO A 50 6.33 -3.17 -22.94
CA PRO A 50 5.49 -1.97 -22.77
C PRO A 50 4.29 -1.94 -23.73
N ASP A 51 4.50 -2.33 -24.99
CA ASP A 51 3.48 -2.32 -26.04
C ASP A 51 2.45 -3.45 -25.89
N HIS A 52 2.72 -4.43 -25.03
CA HIS A 52 1.84 -5.56 -24.76
C HIS A 52 1.18 -5.47 -23.37
N MET A 53 1.33 -4.35 -22.66
CA MET A 53 0.70 -4.16 -21.36
C MET A 53 -0.83 -4.12 -21.48
N VAL A 54 -1.50 -4.88 -20.61
CA VAL A 54 -2.96 -4.92 -20.54
C VAL A 54 -3.43 -3.84 -19.56
N LEU A 55 -3.67 -2.62 -20.07
CA LEU A 55 -3.89 -1.42 -19.24
C LEU A 55 -5.13 -1.50 -18.33
N TRP A 56 -6.21 -2.15 -18.75
CA TRP A 56 -7.40 -2.30 -17.90
C TRP A 56 -7.10 -3.20 -16.69
N ALA A 57 -6.25 -4.21 -16.85
CA ALA A 57 -5.86 -5.11 -15.77
C ALA A 57 -4.93 -4.39 -14.78
N LEU A 58 -4.04 -3.54 -15.29
CA LEU A 58 -3.23 -2.63 -14.45
C LEU A 58 -4.12 -1.70 -13.63
N ALA A 59 -5.12 -1.06 -14.25
CA ALA A 59 -6.06 -0.18 -13.56
C ALA A 59 -6.84 -0.93 -12.48
N LEU A 60 -7.36 -2.13 -12.79
CA LEU A 60 -8.07 -2.95 -11.82
C LEU A 60 -7.17 -3.42 -10.66
N SER A 61 -5.92 -3.77 -10.93
CA SER A 61 -4.94 -4.10 -9.91
C SER A 61 -4.64 -2.91 -9.00
N ALA A 62 -4.42 -1.71 -9.57
CA ALA A 62 -4.19 -0.49 -8.79
C ALA A 62 -5.40 -0.14 -7.91
N LEU A 63 -6.61 -0.28 -8.45
CA LEU A 63 -7.85 -0.13 -7.69
C LEU A 63 -7.90 -1.13 -6.53
N ALA A 64 -7.70 -2.42 -6.80
CA ALA A 64 -7.71 -3.46 -5.78
C ALA A 64 -6.70 -3.18 -4.67
N PHE A 65 -5.45 -2.83 -5.00
CA PHE A 65 -4.43 -2.51 -4.00
C PHE A 65 -4.76 -1.27 -3.17
N GLY A 66 -5.20 -0.17 -3.78
CA GLY A 66 -5.54 1.03 -3.01
C GLY A 66 -6.73 0.83 -2.07
N TYR A 67 -7.75 0.09 -2.50
CA TYR A 67 -8.88 -0.29 -1.63
C TYR A 67 -8.46 -1.30 -0.56
N PHE A 68 -7.59 -2.25 -0.87
CA PHE A 68 -7.02 -3.17 0.11
C PHE A 68 -6.27 -2.41 1.22
N ILE A 69 -5.36 -1.51 0.84
CA ILE A 69 -4.62 -0.65 1.78
C ILE A 69 -5.57 0.17 2.63
N THR A 70 -6.54 0.84 2.01
CA THR A 70 -7.51 1.69 2.72
C THR A 70 -8.36 0.88 3.71
N THR A 71 -8.76 -0.34 3.31
CA THR A 71 -9.53 -1.25 4.16
C THR A 71 -8.72 -1.69 5.37
N VAL A 72 -7.48 -2.15 5.18
CA VAL A 72 -6.62 -2.58 6.28
C VAL A 72 -6.31 -1.42 7.23
N VAL A 73 -6.01 -0.24 6.70
CA VAL A 73 -5.80 0.97 7.52
C VAL A 73 -7.04 1.30 8.34
N HIS A 74 -8.23 1.23 7.74
CA HIS A 74 -9.48 1.45 8.45
C HIS A 74 -9.67 0.44 9.59
N TRP A 75 -9.42 -0.85 9.33
CA TRP A 75 -9.52 -1.91 10.34
C TRP A 75 -8.46 -1.81 11.44
N SER A 76 -7.28 -1.27 11.14
CA SER A 76 -6.22 -1.06 12.12
C SER A 76 -6.54 0.00 13.18
N GLY A 77 -7.55 0.84 12.93
CA GLY A 77 -7.88 1.98 13.80
C GLY A 77 -6.88 3.15 13.72
N ALA A 78 -5.96 3.15 12.75
CA ALA A 78 -5.02 4.24 12.55
C ALA A 78 -5.72 5.57 12.24
N LYS A 79 -5.49 6.59 13.07
CA LYS A 79 -6.16 7.91 12.97
C LYS A 79 -5.29 9.01 12.36
N ASN A 80 -4.01 8.73 12.12
CA ASN A 80 -3.04 9.71 11.66
C ASN A 80 -1.98 9.06 10.77
N TRP A 81 -1.15 9.90 10.15
CA TRP A 81 -0.10 9.48 9.24
C TRP A 81 0.84 8.43 9.84
N SER A 82 1.35 8.66 11.06
CA SER A 82 2.28 7.73 11.72
C SER A 82 1.63 6.39 12.07
N GLY A 83 0.36 6.39 12.47
CA GLY A 83 -0.43 5.16 12.65
C GLY A 83 -0.58 4.40 11.33
N GLY A 84 -0.85 5.11 10.23
CA GLY A 84 -0.92 4.54 8.89
C GLY A 84 0.41 3.93 8.44
N LEU A 85 1.54 4.60 8.69
CA LEU A 85 2.87 4.05 8.40
C LEU A 85 3.13 2.76 9.18
N ARG A 86 2.79 2.68 10.48
CA ARG A 86 2.99 1.46 11.27
C ARG A 86 2.15 0.29 10.76
N ALA A 87 0.86 0.53 10.53
CA ALA A 87 -0.03 -0.48 9.96
C ALA A 87 0.44 -0.92 8.56
N GLY A 88 0.84 0.04 7.74
CA GLY A 88 1.38 -0.17 6.40
C GLY A 88 2.69 -0.95 6.37
N ALA A 89 3.60 -0.68 7.31
CA ALA A 89 4.88 -1.41 7.40
C ALA A 89 4.67 -2.89 7.69
N ILE A 90 3.79 -3.21 8.65
CA ILE A 90 3.48 -4.60 9.00
C ILE A 90 2.77 -5.29 7.83
N MET A 91 1.68 -4.70 7.33
CA MET A 91 0.89 -5.29 6.26
C MET A 91 1.69 -5.40 4.95
N GLY A 92 2.37 -4.32 4.54
CA GLY A 92 3.17 -4.28 3.31
C GLY A 92 4.31 -5.29 3.33
N THR A 93 5.03 -5.39 4.45
CA THR A 93 6.11 -6.37 4.60
C THR A 93 5.58 -7.80 4.54
N LEU A 94 4.54 -8.12 5.30
CA LEU A 94 3.99 -9.49 5.33
C LEU A 94 3.37 -9.89 3.99
N PHE A 95 2.59 -9.01 3.38
CA PHE A 95 1.97 -9.26 2.09
C PHE A 95 3.02 -9.47 1.01
N TRP A 96 3.97 -8.55 0.87
CA TRP A 96 4.99 -8.68 -0.17
C TRP A 96 6.00 -9.77 0.13
N ALA A 97 6.26 -10.13 1.38
CA ALA A 97 7.10 -11.29 1.70
C ALA A 97 6.42 -12.58 1.21
N GLY A 98 5.11 -12.71 1.44
CA GLY A 98 4.33 -13.83 0.91
C GLY A 98 4.36 -13.90 -0.62
N VAL A 99 4.15 -12.77 -1.30
CA VAL A 99 4.20 -12.70 -2.77
C VAL A 99 5.60 -13.02 -3.29
N ASN A 100 6.64 -12.36 -2.79
CA ASN A 100 8.00 -12.48 -3.31
C ASN A 100 8.61 -13.85 -3.03
N PHE A 101 8.51 -14.36 -1.79
CA PHE A 101 9.03 -15.69 -1.49
C PHE A 101 8.18 -16.80 -2.10
N GLY A 102 6.85 -16.60 -2.24
CA GLY A 102 5.99 -17.52 -2.97
C GLY A 102 6.35 -17.61 -4.45
N LEU A 103 6.60 -16.48 -5.10
CA LEU A 103 7.09 -16.44 -6.47
C LEU A 103 8.48 -17.04 -6.59
N TYR A 104 9.42 -16.71 -5.70
CA TYR A 104 10.77 -17.27 -5.71
C TYR A 104 10.77 -18.79 -5.51
N ALA A 105 9.85 -19.31 -4.70
CA ALA A 105 9.75 -20.75 -4.45
C ALA A 105 9.09 -21.53 -5.62
N SER A 106 8.22 -20.88 -6.40
CA SER A 106 7.39 -21.56 -7.41
C SER A 106 7.70 -21.18 -8.86
N SER A 107 8.47 -20.12 -9.08
CA SER A 107 8.72 -19.53 -10.39
C SER A 107 10.12 -18.95 -10.52
N ASN A 108 10.62 -18.87 -11.75
CA ASN A 108 11.90 -18.24 -12.07
C ASN A 108 11.75 -16.74 -12.41
N ASN A 109 10.76 -16.06 -11.84
CA ASN A 109 10.50 -14.64 -12.11
C ASN A 109 11.58 -13.71 -11.54
N PHE A 110 12.19 -14.08 -10.41
CA PHE A 110 13.19 -13.26 -9.73
C PHE A 110 14.39 -14.08 -9.30
N SER A 111 15.58 -13.49 -9.39
CA SER A 111 16.75 -13.94 -8.65
C SER A 111 16.55 -13.61 -7.16
N LEU A 112 17.30 -14.26 -6.25
CA LEU A 112 17.19 -13.96 -4.81
C LEU A 112 17.41 -12.46 -4.51
N ALA A 113 18.39 -11.85 -5.18
CA ALA A 113 18.64 -10.42 -5.06
C ALA A 113 17.43 -9.60 -5.52
N GLY A 114 16.84 -9.95 -6.67
CA GLY A 114 15.62 -9.32 -7.19
C GLY A 114 14.44 -9.45 -6.24
N THR A 115 14.22 -10.64 -5.67
CA THR A 115 13.18 -10.93 -4.68
C THR A 115 13.28 -10.03 -3.45
N LEU A 116 14.49 -9.86 -2.91
CA LEU A 116 14.71 -9.01 -1.72
C LEU A 116 14.56 -7.52 -2.06
N ALA A 117 15.04 -7.10 -3.23
CA ALA A 117 14.91 -5.72 -3.69
C ALA A 117 13.44 -5.33 -3.93
N ASP A 118 12.67 -6.17 -4.61
CA ASP A 118 11.24 -5.96 -4.83
C ASP A 118 10.47 -5.94 -3.50
N LEU A 119 10.74 -6.90 -2.61
CA LEU A 119 10.13 -6.94 -1.28
C LEU A 119 10.31 -5.61 -0.53
N ALA A 120 11.55 -5.12 -0.42
CA ALA A 120 11.84 -3.89 0.31
C ALA A 120 11.15 -2.67 -0.33
N CYS A 121 11.26 -2.55 -1.65
CA CYS A 121 10.68 -1.44 -2.41
C CYS A 121 9.15 -1.42 -2.35
N SER A 122 8.52 -2.58 -2.56
CA SER A 122 7.08 -2.72 -2.59
C SER A 122 6.47 -2.59 -1.18
N ALA A 123 7.12 -3.12 -0.15
CA ALA A 123 6.72 -2.88 1.25
C ALA A 123 6.79 -1.39 1.60
N LEU A 124 7.84 -0.67 1.17
CA LEU A 124 7.95 0.77 1.36
C LEU A 124 6.82 1.54 0.65
N CYS A 125 6.51 1.20 -0.61
CA CYS A 125 5.42 1.84 -1.35
C CYS A 125 4.06 1.67 -0.66
N MET A 126 3.76 0.45 -0.19
CA MET A 126 2.52 0.20 0.56
C MET A 126 2.51 0.91 1.92
N THR A 127 3.66 1.01 2.58
CA THR A 127 3.81 1.73 3.85
C THR A 127 3.46 3.20 3.70
N LEU A 128 4.03 3.87 2.70
CA LEU A 128 3.75 5.28 2.42
C LEU A 128 2.29 5.50 2.00
N SER A 129 1.75 4.61 1.17
CA SER A 129 0.35 4.65 0.75
C SER A 129 -0.62 4.46 1.92
N ALA A 130 -0.28 3.63 2.90
CA ALA A 130 -1.06 3.45 4.12
C ALA A 130 -1.02 4.68 5.04
N GLY A 131 0.15 5.33 5.15
CA GLY A 131 0.28 6.64 5.81
C GLY A 131 -0.65 7.68 5.19
N PHE A 132 -0.66 7.75 3.85
CA PHE A 132 -1.53 8.63 3.08
C PHE A 132 -3.01 8.31 3.31
N ALA A 133 -3.41 7.04 3.22
CA ALA A 133 -4.79 6.62 3.46
C ALA A 133 -5.27 7.00 4.86
N ALA A 134 -4.45 6.76 5.90
CA ALA A 134 -4.80 7.08 7.28
C ALA A 134 -5.00 8.59 7.50
N TRP A 135 -4.10 9.40 6.92
CA TRP A 135 -4.22 10.86 6.93
C TRP A 135 -5.51 11.32 6.25
N LEU A 136 -5.78 10.84 5.04
CA LEU A 136 -6.92 11.30 4.25
C LEU A 136 -8.26 10.90 4.87
N LEU A 137 -8.37 9.68 5.40
CA LEU A 137 -9.57 9.21 6.12
C LEU A 137 -9.97 10.17 7.26
N HIS A 138 -9.00 10.79 7.93
CA HIS A 138 -9.20 11.62 9.12
C HIS A 138 -9.01 13.13 8.90
N SER A 139 -8.50 13.53 7.75
CA SER A 139 -8.35 14.94 7.37
C SER A 139 -9.69 15.68 7.48
N GLY A 140 -9.72 16.84 8.16
CA GLY A 140 -10.92 17.65 8.32
C GLY A 140 -11.87 17.24 9.47
N GLN A 141 -11.51 16.27 10.33
CA GLN A 141 -12.18 16.13 11.63
C GLN A 141 -11.71 17.26 12.55
N ARG A 142 -12.61 18.17 12.95
CA ARG A 142 -12.27 19.19 13.95
C ARG A 142 -12.01 18.50 15.29
N PRO A 143 -10.96 18.89 16.03
CA PRO A 143 -10.81 18.45 17.42
C PRO A 143 -11.82 19.22 18.28
N HIS A 144 -13.08 18.80 18.31
CA HIS A 144 -14.04 19.30 19.32
C HIS A 144 -15.31 18.45 19.39
N GLU A 145 -15.32 17.52 20.34
CA GLU A 145 -16.48 17.22 21.20
C GLU A 145 -16.00 16.44 22.44
N ALA A 146 -14.96 16.97 23.08
CA ALA A 146 -14.61 16.63 24.46
C ALA A 146 -14.86 17.89 25.31
N THR A 147 -16.11 18.35 25.33
CA THR A 147 -16.50 19.48 26.17
C THR A 147 -17.81 19.11 26.86
N THR A 148 -17.64 18.74 28.13
CA THR A 148 -18.62 18.93 29.21
C THR A 148 -19.98 18.26 29.06
N ARG A 149 -20.03 16.95 29.35
CA ARG A 149 -21.09 16.46 30.24
C ARG A 149 -20.61 16.73 31.68
N ARG A 150 -20.79 17.97 32.15
CA ARG A 150 -20.81 18.19 33.61
C ARG A 150 -22.10 17.55 34.08
N GLU A 151 -21.98 16.46 34.84
CA GLU A 151 -23.10 15.95 35.60
C GLU A 151 -23.63 17.07 36.52
N PRO A 152 -24.95 17.27 36.62
CA PRO A 152 -25.48 18.18 37.61
C PRO A 152 -25.15 17.61 38.98
N VAL A 153 -24.33 18.35 39.73
CA VAL A 153 -24.12 18.11 41.16
C VAL A 153 -25.48 18.27 41.84
N MET A 154 -26.10 17.14 42.16
CA MET A 154 -27.35 17.09 42.90
C MET A 154 -27.02 17.52 44.33
N THR A 155 -27.30 18.79 44.63
CA THR A 155 -27.16 19.36 45.96
C THR A 155 -28.36 18.88 46.77
N THR A 156 -28.21 17.80 47.52
CA THR A 156 -29.18 17.40 48.55
C THR A 156 -28.97 18.27 49.77
N LEU A 157 -29.83 19.29 49.92
CA LEU A 157 -30.12 19.94 51.19
C LEU A 157 -31.14 19.07 51.94
N THR A 158 -30.71 18.42 53.02
CA THR A 158 -31.45 18.15 54.27
C THR A 158 -30.50 17.53 55.28
#